data_AF-A0A8T3S8M0-F1
#
_entry.id   AF-A0A8T3S8M0-F1
#
_cell.length_a   1.000
_cell.length_b   1.000
_cell.length_c   1.000
_cell.angle_alpha   90.00
_cell.angle_beta   90.00
_cell.angle_gamma   90.00
#
_symmetry.space_group_name_H-M   'P 1'
#
loop_
_entity.id
_entity.type
_entity.pdbx_description
1 polymer ?
#
loop_
_entity_poly.entity_id
_entity_poly.type
_entity_poly.pdbx_seq_one_letter_code
_entity_poly.pdbx_strand_id
1 'polypeptide(L)'
;MRIRLILTSVALLTLVACNSGQISGAGSGNEPPVAGNPADGTLTISDAPVDLLPLTVRDALDAGDAAVLVSGSLFVDSEGGVLLCEAIAESFPPQCGGERLRVVGLDLEALDLDEANGVRWMESIDLAGTVN
;
A
#
# COMPACT_ATOMS: atom_id res chain seq x y z
N MET A 1 53.82 -40.96 28.66
CA MET A 1 53.28 -41.54 29.92
C MET A 1 52.54 -40.45 30.67
N ARG A 2 51.39 -40.78 31.29
CA ARG A 2 50.33 -39.95 31.95
C ARG A 2 49.20 -39.54 30.98
N ILE A 3 48.13 -40.33 30.81
CA ILE A 3 46.95 -40.69 31.66
C ILE A 3 45.84 -39.62 31.70
N ARG A 4 44.64 -40.15 31.42
CA ARG A 4 43.29 -39.61 31.18
C ARG A 4 42.69 -38.79 32.33
N LEU A 5 41.74 -37.90 32.00
CA LEU A 5 40.41 -37.90 32.65
C LEU A 5 39.35 -37.20 31.78
N ILE A 6 38.22 -37.88 31.62
CA ILE A 6 36.97 -37.49 30.94
C ILE A 6 36.15 -36.62 31.89
N LEU A 7 35.43 -35.60 31.40
CA LEU A 7 34.19 -35.14 32.00
C LEU A 7 33.30 -34.42 30.97
N THR A 8 32.26 -35.14 30.58
CA THR A 8 31.04 -34.74 29.88
C THR A 8 30.25 -33.70 30.66
N SER A 9 29.81 -32.62 30.00
CA SER A 9 28.73 -31.76 30.49
C SER A 9 27.73 -31.49 29.37
N VAL A 10 26.72 -32.36 29.29
CA VAL A 10 25.46 -32.12 28.60
C VAL A 10 24.66 -31.15 29.47
N ALA A 11 24.48 -29.92 29.03
CA ALA A 11 23.60 -28.96 29.69
C ALA A 11 22.28 -28.89 28.92
N LEU A 12 21.28 -29.54 29.51
CA LEU A 12 19.89 -29.62 29.09
C LEU A 12 19.21 -28.26 29.32
N LEU A 13 18.81 -27.55 28.26
CA LEU A 13 17.99 -26.33 28.39
C LEU A 13 16.51 -26.72 28.54
N THR A 14 15.96 -26.47 29.72
CA THR A 14 14.54 -26.66 30.04
C THR A 14 13.69 -25.53 29.46
N LEU A 15 12.64 -25.89 28.72
CA LEU A 15 11.58 -24.99 28.26
C LEU A 15 10.87 -24.34 29.47
N VAL A 16 10.82 -23.01 29.48
CA VAL A 16 9.89 -22.22 30.30
C VAL A 16 8.74 -21.81 29.39
N ALA A 17 7.53 -22.23 29.74
CA ALA A 17 6.29 -21.77 29.11
C ALA A 17 5.34 -21.18 30.17
N CYS A 18 4.70 -20.08 29.76
CA CYS A 18 3.52 -19.41 30.32
C CYS A 18 3.68 -18.66 31.65
N ASN A 19 3.53 -17.34 31.61
CA ASN A 19 2.24 -16.72 31.98
C ASN A 19 2.20 -15.21 31.65
N SER A 20 1.12 -14.83 30.95
CA SER A 20 0.37 -13.56 30.92
C SER A 20 1.08 -12.24 31.24
N GLY A 21 1.17 -11.39 30.21
CA GLY A 21 1.36 -9.95 30.31
C GLY A 21 0.73 -9.23 29.13
N GLN A 22 -0.60 -9.06 29.16
CA GLN A 22 -1.28 -8.06 28.33
C GLN A 22 -0.83 -6.68 28.81
N ILE A 23 0.06 -6.04 28.05
CA ILE A 23 0.26 -4.58 28.04
C ILE A 23 0.63 -4.21 26.60
N SER A 24 -0.35 -4.06 25.72
CA SER A 24 -0.12 -3.28 24.50
C SER A 24 -0.34 -1.82 24.86
N GLY A 25 0.76 -1.19 25.25
CA GLY A 25 0.84 0.23 25.49
C GLY A 25 0.53 1.03 24.22
N ALA A 26 -0.04 2.21 24.42
CA ALA A 26 -0.07 3.27 23.42
C ALA A 26 1.37 3.61 23.01
N GLY A 27 1.80 3.04 21.90
CA GLY A 27 3.09 3.33 21.27
C GLY A 27 2.89 4.33 20.14
N SER A 28 3.10 5.61 20.47
CA SER A 28 3.54 6.59 19.48
C SER A 28 4.92 6.13 18.98
N GLY A 29 5.00 5.77 17.69
CA GLY A 29 6.21 5.23 17.10
C GLY A 29 6.17 5.35 15.58
N ASN A 30 7.08 6.17 15.07
CA ASN A 30 7.36 6.42 13.66
C ASN A 30 7.18 5.18 12.78
N GLU A 31 6.21 5.23 11.86
CA GLU A 31 6.10 4.24 10.80
C GLU A 31 7.35 4.30 9.90
N PRO A 32 7.99 3.14 9.63
CA PRO A 32 8.97 3.03 8.54
C PRO A 32 8.32 3.41 7.21
N PRO A 33 9.07 3.88 6.20
CA PRO A 33 8.51 4.00 4.85
C PRO A 33 8.08 2.60 4.38
N VAL A 34 6.77 2.39 4.30
CA VAL A 34 6.19 1.15 3.76
C VAL A 34 6.53 1.10 2.28
N ALA A 35 7.42 0.17 1.92
CA ALA A 35 7.52 -0.31 0.56
C ALA A 35 6.14 -0.82 0.13
N GLY A 36 5.52 -0.13 -0.82
CA GLY A 36 4.32 -0.54 -1.55
C GLY A 36 3.26 -1.24 -0.72
N ASN A 37 2.46 -0.50 0.05
CA ASN A 37 1.25 -1.07 0.64
C ASN A 37 0.38 -1.65 -0.49
N PRO A 38 -0.22 -2.84 -0.32
CA PRO A 38 -1.14 -3.40 -1.30
C PRO A 38 -2.32 -2.45 -1.49
N ALA A 39 -2.98 -2.53 -2.65
CA ALA A 39 -4.19 -1.75 -2.88
C ALA A 39 -5.34 -2.21 -1.98
N ASP A 40 -6.13 -1.24 -1.53
CA ASP A 40 -7.26 -1.44 -0.63
C ASP A 40 -8.52 -1.90 -1.40
N GLY A 41 -8.53 -1.69 -2.73
CA GLY A 41 -9.54 -2.15 -3.68
C GLY A 41 -9.08 -1.99 -5.13
N THR A 42 -9.93 -2.37 -6.09
CA THR A 42 -9.67 -2.22 -7.53
C THR A 42 -10.69 -1.29 -8.17
N LEU A 43 -10.23 -0.24 -8.85
CA LEU A 43 -11.02 0.60 -9.75
C LEU A 43 -10.90 0.06 -11.17
N THR A 44 -12.00 -0.48 -11.70
CA THR A 44 -12.09 -0.86 -13.11
C THR A 44 -12.64 0.31 -13.91
N ILE A 45 -11.87 0.82 -14.88
CA ILE A 45 -12.27 1.97 -15.69
C ILE A 45 -13.50 1.62 -16.54
N SER A 46 -14.51 2.47 -16.45
CA SER A 46 -15.72 2.41 -17.28
C SER A 46 -16.31 3.81 -17.41
N ASP A 47 -17.21 4.01 -18.36
CA ASP A 47 -17.92 5.30 -18.47
C ASP A 47 -18.76 5.56 -17.23
N ALA A 48 -18.57 6.74 -16.62
CA ALA A 48 -19.44 7.23 -15.55
C ALA A 48 -20.65 7.96 -16.14
N PRO A 49 -21.80 7.96 -15.44
CA PRO A 49 -22.85 8.93 -15.67
C PRO A 49 -22.31 10.36 -15.59
N VAL A 50 -22.79 11.23 -16.48
CA VAL A 50 -22.29 12.61 -16.66
C VAL A 50 -22.56 13.56 -15.47
N ASP A 51 -23.26 13.09 -14.43
CA ASP A 51 -23.70 13.90 -13.29
C ASP A 51 -23.12 13.43 -11.94
N LEU A 52 -22.05 12.62 -11.96
CA LEU A 52 -21.37 12.20 -10.73
C LEU A 52 -20.41 13.28 -10.22
N LEU A 53 -20.42 13.49 -8.90
CA LEU A 53 -19.40 14.28 -8.22
C LEU A 53 -18.19 13.39 -7.92
N PRO A 54 -16.96 13.92 -8.06
CA PRO A 54 -15.76 13.16 -7.71
C PRO A 54 -15.75 12.83 -6.21
N LEU A 55 -15.54 11.56 -5.91
CA LEU A 55 -15.31 11.01 -4.58
C LEU A 55 -13.80 10.99 -4.29
N THR A 56 -13.45 11.03 -3.01
CA THR A 56 -12.09 10.67 -2.58
C THR A 56 -11.88 9.17 -2.77
N VAL A 57 -10.61 8.73 -2.80
CA VAL A 57 -10.27 7.30 -2.84
C VAL A 57 -10.90 6.54 -1.66
N ARG A 58 -10.90 7.16 -0.46
CA ARG A 58 -11.58 6.66 0.74
C ARG A 58 -13.05 6.42 0.51
N ASP A 59 -13.78 7.44 0.09
CA ASP A 59 -15.23 7.35 -0.06
C ASP A 59 -15.61 6.37 -1.19
N ALA A 60 -14.74 6.21 -2.19
CA ALA A 60 -14.94 5.24 -3.27
C ALA A 60 -14.81 3.79 -2.80
N LEU A 61 -13.95 3.49 -1.82
CA LEU A 61 -13.84 2.15 -1.22
C LEU A 61 -15.13 1.74 -0.50
N ASP A 62 -15.84 2.71 0.09
CA ASP A 62 -17.12 2.49 0.78
C ASP A 62 -18.33 2.45 -0.16
N ALA A 63 -18.15 2.76 -1.46
CA ALA A 63 -19.23 2.81 -2.44
C ALA A 63 -19.71 1.43 -2.92
N GLY A 64 -18.89 0.38 -2.73
CA GLY A 64 -19.13 -0.95 -3.27
C GLY A 64 -19.20 -0.97 -4.81
N ASP A 65 -19.99 -1.87 -5.38
CA ASP A 65 -20.09 -2.07 -6.83
C ASP A 65 -20.83 -0.95 -7.60
N ALA A 66 -21.02 0.24 -6.99
CA ALA A 66 -21.63 1.37 -7.65
C ALA A 66 -20.67 2.02 -8.67
N ALA A 67 -21.22 2.58 -9.74
CA ALA A 67 -20.43 3.44 -10.64
C ALA A 67 -20.08 4.75 -9.91
N VAL A 68 -18.80 5.09 -9.90
CA VAL A 68 -18.24 6.25 -9.20
C VAL A 68 -17.31 7.04 -10.12
N LEU A 69 -17.14 8.32 -9.79
CA LEU A 69 -16.05 9.15 -10.27
C LEU A 69 -15.10 9.36 -9.10
N VAL A 70 -13.82 9.00 -9.24
CA VAL A 70 -12.84 9.03 -8.13
C VAL A 70 -11.72 9.99 -8.48
N SER A 71 -11.46 10.95 -7.59
CA SER A 71 -10.34 11.88 -7.71
C SER A 71 -9.17 11.42 -6.86
N GLY A 72 -7.97 11.49 -7.42
CA GLY A 72 -6.74 11.17 -6.71
C GLY A 72 -5.49 11.39 -7.55
N SER A 73 -4.37 10.92 -7.05
CA SER A 73 -3.07 10.99 -7.72
C SER A 73 -2.73 9.64 -8.36
N LEU A 74 -2.37 9.65 -9.64
CA LEU A 74 -2.03 8.44 -10.37
C LEU A 74 -0.55 8.11 -10.19
N PHE A 75 -0.22 6.85 -9.94
CA PHE A 75 1.15 6.33 -9.89
C PHE A 75 1.26 5.07 -10.74
N VAL A 76 2.40 4.92 -11.42
CA VAL A 76 2.79 3.65 -12.03
C VAL A 76 3.94 3.05 -11.24
N ASP A 77 3.73 1.86 -10.69
CA ASP A 77 4.76 1.13 -9.95
C ASP A 77 5.82 0.53 -10.90
N SER A 78 6.91 0.00 -10.33
CA SER A 78 8.02 -0.58 -11.09
C SER A 78 7.66 -1.84 -11.88
N GLU A 79 6.55 -2.49 -11.55
CA GLU A 79 6.03 -3.68 -12.23
C GLU A 79 4.99 -3.31 -13.32
N GLY A 80 4.71 -2.02 -13.49
CA GLY A 80 3.73 -1.50 -14.45
C GLY A 80 2.29 -1.47 -13.92
N GLY A 81 2.08 -1.76 -12.64
CA GLY A 81 0.80 -1.62 -11.97
C GLY A 81 0.43 -0.15 -11.79
N VAL A 82 -0.86 0.15 -11.93
CA VAL A 82 -1.39 1.51 -11.81
C VAL A 82 -2.12 1.65 -10.48
N LEU A 83 -1.83 2.71 -9.74
CA LEU A 83 -2.44 3.02 -8.46
C LEU A 83 -3.05 4.43 -8.51
N LEU A 84 -4.26 4.58 -8.00
CA LEU A 84 -4.88 5.86 -7.70
C LEU A 84 -4.81 6.06 -6.18
N CYS A 85 -4.09 7.08 -5.74
CA CYS A 85 -3.74 7.30 -4.34
C CYS A 85 -4.44 8.53 -3.79
N GLU A 86 -4.85 8.46 -2.52
CA GLU A 86 -5.52 9.56 -1.83
C GLU A 86 -4.58 10.74 -1.59
N ALA A 87 -3.30 10.45 -1.35
CA ALA A 87 -2.31 11.45 -0.99
C ALA A 87 -0.97 11.21 -1.69
N ILE A 88 -0.14 12.25 -1.70
CA ILE A 88 1.24 12.22 -2.17
C ILE A 88 2.16 12.51 -0.98
N ALA A 89 3.21 11.70 -0.81
CA ALA A 89 4.26 11.99 0.16
C ALA A 89 5.23 13.08 -0.33
N GLU A 90 5.61 13.99 0.55
CA GLU A 90 6.55 15.10 0.29
C GLU A 90 7.99 14.59 0.06
N SER A 91 8.24 14.06 -1.13
CA SER A 91 9.52 13.44 -1.56
C SER A 91 9.73 13.63 -3.06
N PHE A 92 10.93 13.32 -3.56
CA PHE A 92 11.24 13.40 -4.99
C PHE A 92 12.04 12.17 -5.47
N PRO A 93 11.48 11.29 -6.32
CA PRO A 93 10.12 11.36 -6.88
C PRO A 93 9.04 11.20 -5.80
N PRO A 94 7.85 11.79 -5.98
CA PRO A 94 6.76 11.62 -5.04
C PRO A 94 6.42 10.13 -4.88
N GLN A 95 5.87 9.79 -3.72
CA GLN A 95 5.42 8.43 -3.42
C GLN A 95 3.91 8.42 -3.15
N CYS A 96 3.24 7.35 -3.59
CA CYS A 96 1.83 7.09 -3.32
C CYS A 96 1.58 6.94 -1.81
N GLY A 97 0.79 7.84 -1.24
CA GLY A 97 0.40 7.88 0.17
C GLY A 97 -1.10 7.73 0.38
N GLY A 98 -1.48 7.51 1.65
CA GLY A 98 -2.88 7.28 2.01
C GLY A 98 -3.43 5.96 1.48
N GLU A 99 -4.76 5.89 1.38
CA GLU A 99 -5.45 4.78 0.73
C GLU A 99 -5.22 4.79 -0.77
N ARG A 100 -5.36 3.60 -1.36
CA ARG A 100 -5.06 3.43 -2.78
C ARG A 100 -5.98 2.39 -3.44
N LEU A 101 -6.36 2.69 -4.66
CA LEU A 101 -7.06 1.77 -5.56
C LEU A 101 -6.10 1.29 -6.64
N ARG A 102 -6.10 -0.01 -6.94
CA ARG A 102 -5.48 -0.51 -8.17
C ARG A 102 -6.36 -0.12 -9.34
N VAL A 103 -5.79 0.51 -10.37
CA VAL A 103 -6.55 0.89 -11.56
C VAL A 103 -6.34 -0.14 -12.66
N VAL A 104 -7.42 -0.58 -13.30
CA VAL A 104 -7.41 -1.52 -14.41
C VAL A 104 -8.18 -0.96 -15.59
N GLY A 105 -7.65 -1.12 -16.81
CA GLY A 105 -8.31 -0.67 -18.04
C GLY A 105 -8.03 0.78 -18.43
N LEU A 106 -7.13 1.46 -17.72
CA LEU A 106 -6.68 2.80 -18.07
C LEU A 106 -5.62 2.75 -19.19
N ASP A 107 -5.80 3.56 -20.22
CA ASP A 107 -4.79 3.77 -21.27
C ASP A 107 -3.77 4.82 -20.80
N LEU A 108 -2.59 4.35 -20.38
CA LEU A 108 -1.53 5.22 -19.89
C LEU A 108 -0.85 6.03 -21.00
N GLU A 109 -0.90 5.58 -22.26
CA GLU A 109 -0.27 6.29 -23.38
C GLU A 109 -1.03 7.57 -23.75
N ALA A 110 -2.30 7.66 -23.35
CA ALA A 110 -3.13 8.84 -23.50
C ALA A 110 -2.91 9.91 -22.42
N LEU A 111 -2.11 9.63 -21.40
CA LEU A 111 -1.86 10.52 -20.26
C LEU A 111 -0.46 11.14 -20.32
N ASP A 112 -0.36 12.40 -19.91
CA ASP A 112 0.92 13.10 -19.73
C ASP A 112 1.39 12.89 -18.28
N LEU A 113 2.25 11.89 -18.07
CA LEU A 113 2.77 11.53 -16.76
C LEU A 113 4.15 12.17 -16.55
N ASP A 114 4.35 12.74 -15.36
CA ASP A 114 5.69 13.11 -14.89
C ASP A 114 6.51 11.85 -14.63
N GLU A 115 7.83 11.93 -14.81
CA GLU A 115 8.76 10.82 -14.54
C GLU A 115 10.05 11.30 -13.87
N ALA A 116 10.46 10.58 -12.83
CA ALA A 116 11.77 10.73 -12.21
C ALA A 116 12.21 9.41 -11.57
N ASN A 117 13.48 9.05 -11.73
CA ASN A 117 14.09 7.85 -11.13
C ASN A 117 13.25 6.55 -11.34
N GLY A 118 12.58 6.41 -12.49
CA GLY A 118 11.75 5.26 -12.83
C GLY A 118 10.37 5.22 -12.18
N VAL A 119 9.98 6.27 -11.46
CA VAL A 119 8.60 6.47 -10.95
C VAL A 119 7.87 7.40 -11.90
N ARG A 120 6.66 7.01 -12.32
CA ARG A 120 5.78 7.86 -13.13
C ARG A 120 4.53 8.23 -12.34
N TRP A 121 4.10 9.48 -12.41
CA TRP A 121 2.92 9.95 -11.67
C TRP A 121 2.16 11.08 -12.36
N MET A 122 0.95 11.34 -11.87
CA MET A 122 0.15 12.53 -12.17
C MET A 122 -0.50 13.00 -10.86
N GLU A 123 -0.36 14.28 -10.53
CA GLU A 123 -0.78 14.79 -9.22
C GLU A 123 -2.29 14.74 -8.99
N SER A 124 -3.08 14.90 -10.05
CA SER A 124 -4.54 14.89 -9.97
C SER A 124 -5.15 14.35 -11.26
N ILE A 125 -6.04 13.37 -11.11
CA ILE A 125 -6.87 12.82 -12.17
C ILE A 125 -8.23 12.40 -11.58
N ASP A 126 -9.28 12.56 -12.38
CA ASP A 126 -10.60 11.99 -12.09
C ASP A 126 -10.81 10.76 -12.98
N LEU A 127 -11.08 9.62 -12.35
CA LEU A 127 -11.28 8.33 -13.02
C LEU A 127 -12.68 7.81 -12.77
N ALA A 128 -13.39 7.51 -13.86
CA ALA A 128 -14.70 6.90 -13.83
C ALA A 128 -14.60 5.38 -13.83
N GLY A 129 -15.41 4.71 -13.01
CA GLY A 129 -15.35 3.25 -12.92
C GLY A 129 -16.26 2.63 -11.86
N THR A 130 -15.99 1.37 -11.55
CA THR A 130 -16.58 0.63 -10.43
C THR A 130 -15.47 0.12 -9.51
N VAL A 131 -15.71 0.13 -8.20
CA VAL A 131 -14.76 -0.32 -7.17
C VAL A 131 -15.16 -1.68 -6.60
N ASN A 132 -14.21 -2.62 -6.50
CA ASN A 132 -14.42 -3.96 -5.93
C ASN A 132 -13.18 -4.59 -5.29
#